data_AF-A0A965TY09-F1
#
_entry.id   AF-A0A965TY09-F1
#
_cell.length_a   1.000
_cell.length_b   1.000
_cell.length_c   1.000
_cell.angle_alpha   90.00
_cell.angle_beta   90.00
_cell.angle_gamma   90.00
#
_symmetry.space_group_name_H-M   'P 1'
#
loop_
_entity.id
_entity.type
_entity.pdbx_description
1 polymer ?
#
loop_
_entity_poly.entity_id
_entity_poly.type
_entity_poly.pdbx_seq_one_letter_code
_entity_poly.pdbx_strand_id
1 'polypeptide(L)'
;KFNKKYVLIQIVDIYDKVINTYESNQEIIRRYFSTLCEYAQGSGSSESVTRIKLLLESMNLTSSMRGVVVASHNELKRAVERGKGHDGIVCSSSMQLLDGHIVTGSNSELMHASSALILNAVKHLAGIPKEIDLIAKSTIKSIRHLKKDVLNGRRTSLDVEETLICLAMSAANNPSAKAALDKLPLLKNSEVHLTHIPSSGDFNGLRKLILHVTSDPVFPSKNLHDE
;
A
#
# COMPACT_ATOMS: atom_id res chain seq x y z
N LYS A 1 25.91 -21.97 44.56
CA LYS A 1 24.56 -21.37 44.36
C LYS A 1 24.67 -20.25 43.33
N PHE A 2 24.56 -20.60 42.04
CA PHE A 2 24.53 -19.60 40.96
C PHE A 2 23.23 -18.79 41.10
N ASN A 3 23.39 -17.48 41.26
CA ASN A 3 22.33 -16.57 41.66
C ASN A 3 21.39 -16.34 40.46
N LYS A 4 20.33 -17.16 40.36
CA LYS A 4 19.30 -17.13 39.29
C LYS A 4 18.71 -15.73 39.03
N LYS A 5 18.81 -14.81 40.01
CA LYS A 5 18.38 -13.41 39.89
C LYS A 5 19.24 -12.59 38.92
N TYR A 6 20.55 -12.83 38.86
CA TYR A 6 21.46 -12.09 37.97
C TYR A 6 21.35 -12.52 36.50
N VAL A 7 21.07 -13.81 36.26
CA VAL A 7 20.83 -14.33 34.90
C VAL A 7 19.49 -13.84 34.35
N LEU A 8 18.46 -13.70 35.20
CA LEU A 8 17.16 -13.16 34.77
C LEU A 8 17.26 -11.67 34.41
N ILE A 9 18.03 -10.88 35.17
CA ILE A 9 18.22 -9.44 34.90
C ILE A 9 19.02 -9.23 33.60
N GLN A 10 20.07 -10.02 33.34
CA GLN A 10 20.79 -9.95 32.06
C GLN A 10 19.98 -10.43 30.85
N ILE A 11 19.08 -11.41 31.01
CA ILE A 11 18.20 -11.86 29.91
C ILE A 11 17.11 -10.82 29.62
N VAL A 12 16.57 -10.14 30.64
CA VAL A 12 15.61 -9.04 30.45
C VAL A 12 16.29 -7.82 29.80
N ASP A 13 17.51 -7.46 30.21
CA ASP A 13 18.26 -6.36 29.58
C ASP A 13 18.64 -6.63 28.11
N ILE A 14 18.82 -7.90 27.72
CA ILE A 14 19.04 -8.28 26.32
C ILE A 14 17.72 -8.27 25.54
N TYR A 15 16.60 -8.71 26.12
CA TYR A 15 15.30 -8.63 25.45
C TYR A 15 14.84 -7.18 25.25
N ASP A 16 15.00 -6.31 26.25
CA ASP A 16 14.60 -4.89 26.16
C ASP A 16 15.52 -4.07 25.22
N LYS A 17 16.79 -4.44 25.08
CA LYS A 17 17.70 -3.81 24.10
C LYS A 17 17.58 -4.37 22.67
N VAL A 18 17.15 -5.63 22.50
CA VAL A 18 16.94 -6.23 21.17
C VAL A 18 15.61 -5.77 20.55
N ILE A 19 14.65 -5.28 21.35
CA ILE A 19 13.34 -4.80 20.90
C ILE A 19 13.39 -3.39 20.25
N ASN A 20 14.49 -2.64 20.36
CA ASN A 20 14.58 -1.28 19.81
C ASN A 20 15.48 -1.18 18.55
N THR A 21 15.36 -2.14 17.64
CA THR A 21 15.94 -2.01 16.30
C THR A 21 14.99 -1.23 15.40
N TYR A 22 15.53 -0.61 14.34
CA TYR A 22 14.72 0.09 13.33
C TYR A 22 13.58 -0.80 12.78
N GLU A 23 13.87 -2.07 12.48
CA GLU A 23 12.87 -3.02 11.96
C GLU A 23 11.81 -3.40 12.99
N SER A 24 12.19 -3.57 14.26
CA SER A 24 11.22 -3.79 15.34
C SER A 24 10.24 -2.62 15.45
N ASN A 25 10.76 -1.38 15.37
CA ASN A 25 9.95 -0.17 15.41
C ASN A 25 9.01 -0.07 14.19
N GLN A 26 9.51 -0.39 12.99
CA GLN A 26 8.66 -0.44 11.79
C GLN A 26 7.57 -1.52 11.90
N GLU A 27 7.89 -2.68 12.47
CA GLU A 27 6.92 -3.76 12.67
C GLU A 27 5.81 -3.39 13.65
N ILE A 28 6.13 -2.66 14.72
CA ILE A 28 5.12 -2.14 15.65
C ILE A 28 4.18 -1.15 14.95
N ILE A 29 4.73 -0.26 14.11
CA ILE A 29 3.93 0.67 13.30
C ILE A 29 3.07 -0.09 12.28
N ARG A 30 3.59 -1.16 11.64
CA ARG A 30 2.79 -2.01 10.75
C ARG A 30 1.60 -2.65 11.46
N ARG A 31 1.83 -3.22 12.64
CA ARG A 31 0.78 -3.81 13.48
C ARG A 31 -0.25 -2.79 13.92
N TYR A 32 0.17 -1.57 14.26
CA TYR A 32 -0.73 -0.47 14.56
C TYR A 32 -1.74 -0.21 13.44
N PHE A 33 -1.27 -0.07 12.20
CA PHE A 33 -2.18 0.12 11.07
C PHE A 33 -3.07 -1.12 10.83
N SER A 34 -2.52 -2.34 10.91
CA SER A 34 -3.31 -3.58 10.77
C SER A 34 -4.46 -3.63 11.77
N THR A 35 -4.18 -3.40 13.05
CA THR A 35 -5.18 -3.43 14.12
C THR A 35 -6.25 -2.35 13.94
N LEU A 36 -5.88 -1.16 13.46
CA LEU A 36 -6.86 -0.12 13.15
C LEU A 36 -7.76 -0.51 11.97
N CYS A 37 -7.20 -1.10 10.91
CA CYS A 37 -7.97 -1.55 9.76
C CYS A 37 -8.90 -2.72 10.13
N GLU A 38 -8.43 -3.71 10.89
CA GLU A 38 -9.24 -4.82 11.40
C GLU A 38 -10.44 -4.30 12.20
N TYR A 39 -10.22 -3.32 13.09
CA TYR A 39 -11.29 -2.69 13.83
C TYR A 39 -12.29 -1.95 12.92
N ALA A 40 -11.80 -1.17 11.95
CA ALA A 40 -12.65 -0.47 10.99
C ALA A 40 -13.47 -1.43 10.10
N GLN A 41 -12.94 -2.61 9.81
CA GLN A 41 -13.60 -3.68 9.06
C GLN A 41 -14.53 -4.56 9.93
N GLY A 42 -14.61 -4.29 11.24
CA GLY A 42 -15.46 -5.04 12.16
C GLY A 42 -14.93 -6.42 12.56
N SER A 43 -13.69 -6.77 12.20
CA SER A 43 -13.03 -8.02 12.60
C SER A 43 -12.14 -7.85 13.85
N GLY A 44 -11.81 -6.62 14.22
CA GLY A 44 -11.01 -6.27 15.39
C GLY A 44 -11.83 -5.76 16.59
N SER A 45 -11.16 -5.59 17.73
CA SER A 45 -11.78 -5.12 18.99
C SER A 45 -11.22 -3.75 19.44
N SER A 46 -12.03 -2.98 20.17
CA SER A 46 -11.63 -1.66 20.68
C SER A 46 -10.52 -1.77 21.73
N GLU A 47 -10.46 -2.87 22.47
CA GLU A 47 -9.39 -3.19 23.43
C GLU A 47 -8.06 -3.41 22.70
N SER A 48 -8.09 -4.06 21.54
CA SER A 48 -6.89 -4.28 20.71
C SER A 48 -6.34 -2.96 20.19
N VAL A 49 -7.22 -2.07 19.71
CA VAL A 49 -6.86 -0.70 19.32
C VAL A 49 -6.26 0.09 20.49
N THR A 50 -6.86 -0.01 21.67
CA THR A 50 -6.35 0.67 22.87
C THR A 50 -4.96 0.16 23.25
N ARG A 51 -4.77 -1.16 23.27
CA ARG A 51 -3.49 -1.79 23.60
C ARG A 51 -2.38 -1.39 22.65
N ILE A 52 -2.63 -1.40 21.33
CA ILE A 52 -1.58 -1.07 20.35
C ILE A 52 -1.22 0.43 20.38
N LYS A 53 -2.17 1.32 20.70
CA LYS A 53 -1.90 2.75 20.92
C LYS A 53 -1.00 2.98 22.13
N LEU A 54 -1.33 2.36 23.27
CA LEU A 54 -0.52 2.43 24.48
C LEU A 54 0.88 1.85 24.25
N LEU A 55 1.01 0.80 23.45
CA LEU A 55 2.31 0.24 23.09
C LEU A 55 3.15 1.24 22.28
N LEU A 56 2.56 1.87 21.24
CA LEU A 56 3.26 2.91 20.47
C LEU A 56 3.75 4.05 21.37
N GLU A 57 2.88 4.54 22.25
CA GLU A 57 3.20 5.61 23.20
C GLU A 57 4.32 5.20 24.16
N SER A 58 4.26 4.00 24.74
CA SER A 58 5.28 3.50 25.66
C SER A 58 6.68 3.40 25.05
N MET A 59 6.74 3.23 23.72
CA MET A 59 7.98 3.12 22.96
C MET A 59 8.38 4.44 22.28
N ASN A 60 7.65 5.53 22.53
CA ASN A 60 7.81 6.84 21.88
C ASN A 60 7.79 6.76 20.34
N LEU A 61 6.99 5.85 19.79
CA LEU A 61 6.83 5.68 18.35
C LEU A 61 5.64 6.49 17.85
N THR A 62 5.78 7.04 16.64
CA THR A 62 4.69 7.71 15.93
C THR A 62 4.55 7.14 14.53
N SER A 63 3.33 7.15 13.98
CA SER A 63 3.07 6.68 12.62
C SER A 63 3.89 7.44 11.56
N SER A 64 4.26 8.69 11.82
CA SER A 64 5.10 9.51 10.94
C SER A 64 6.55 9.04 10.84
N MET A 65 7.03 8.20 11.76
CA MET A 65 8.36 7.57 11.66
C MET A 65 8.45 6.56 10.50
N ARG A 66 7.32 6.19 9.91
CA ARG A 66 7.26 5.43 8.66
C ARG A 66 7.13 6.41 7.48
N GLY A 67 8.23 6.69 6.79
CA GLY A 67 8.31 7.74 5.77
C GLY A 67 7.26 7.65 4.66
N VAL A 68 6.85 6.43 4.28
CA VAL A 68 5.79 6.22 3.29
C VAL A 68 4.43 6.78 3.74
N VAL A 69 4.09 6.75 5.04
CA VAL A 69 2.84 7.32 5.56
C VAL A 69 2.76 8.82 5.25
N VAL A 70 3.83 9.56 5.58
CA VAL A 70 3.92 11.00 5.32
C VAL A 70 3.86 11.29 3.82
N ALA A 71 4.56 10.49 3.02
CA ALA A 71 4.58 10.67 1.57
C ALA A 71 3.21 10.46 0.92
N SER A 72 2.44 9.45 1.37
CA SER A 72 1.08 9.23 0.89
C SER A 72 0.15 10.36 1.29
N HIS A 73 0.16 10.83 2.55
CA HIS A 73 -0.70 11.95 2.95
C HIS A 73 -0.36 13.25 2.22
N ASN A 74 0.91 13.49 1.91
CA ASN A 74 1.32 14.62 1.09
C ASN A 74 0.87 14.47 -0.36
N GLU A 75 0.92 13.26 -0.94
CA GLU A 75 0.34 13.02 -2.27
C GLU A 75 -1.17 13.19 -2.27
N LEU A 76 -1.88 12.77 -1.21
CA LEU A 76 -3.32 12.99 -1.09
C LEU A 76 -3.67 14.47 -1.22
N LYS A 77 -2.98 15.35 -0.48
CA LYS A 77 -3.17 16.81 -0.56
C LYS A 77 -2.93 17.33 -1.98
N ARG A 78 -1.80 16.95 -2.59
CA ARG A 78 -1.48 17.35 -3.98
C ARG A 78 -2.49 16.80 -4.99
N ALA A 79 -2.99 15.60 -4.78
CA ALA A 79 -3.98 14.97 -5.66
C ALA A 79 -5.32 15.72 -5.60
N VAL A 80 -5.74 16.15 -4.40
CA VAL A 80 -6.92 17.01 -4.20
C VAL A 80 -6.74 18.34 -4.94
N GLU A 81 -5.60 19.02 -4.76
CA GLU A 81 -5.29 20.29 -5.44
C GLU A 81 -5.30 20.17 -6.97
N ARG A 82 -4.86 19.02 -7.50
CA ARG A 82 -4.85 18.71 -8.93
C ARG A 82 -6.20 18.24 -9.48
N GLY A 83 -7.24 18.14 -8.65
CA GLY A 83 -8.54 17.59 -9.05
C GLY A 83 -8.49 16.12 -9.49
N LYS A 84 -7.60 15.32 -8.88
CA LYS A 84 -7.55 13.87 -9.08
C LYS A 84 -8.72 13.18 -8.38
N GLY A 85 -8.82 11.87 -8.57
CA GLY A 85 -9.87 11.03 -8.01
C GLY A 85 -10.94 10.64 -9.02
N HIS A 86 -11.99 10.03 -8.50
CA HIS A 86 -13.17 9.61 -9.25
C HIS A 86 -14.37 9.68 -8.29
N ASP A 87 -15.52 10.17 -8.76
CA ASP A 87 -16.77 10.30 -7.99
C ASP A 87 -16.65 11.03 -6.63
N GLY A 88 -15.74 12.01 -6.58
CA GLY A 88 -15.46 12.80 -5.38
C GLY A 88 -14.62 12.07 -4.33
N ILE A 89 -14.05 10.91 -4.66
CA ILE A 89 -13.18 10.12 -3.80
C ILE A 89 -11.74 10.28 -4.31
N VAL A 90 -10.87 10.78 -3.43
CA VAL A 90 -9.44 10.91 -3.70
C VAL A 90 -8.69 10.00 -2.74
N CYS A 91 -7.89 9.11 -3.32
CA CYS A 91 -7.05 8.17 -2.62
C CYS A 91 -5.62 8.33 -3.13
N SER A 92 -4.66 8.09 -2.25
CA SER A 92 -3.26 8.08 -2.62
C SER A 92 -2.52 6.93 -1.96
N SER A 93 -1.30 6.72 -2.43
CA SER A 93 -0.42 5.65 -1.99
C SER A 93 1.03 6.03 -2.24
N SER A 94 1.92 5.40 -1.51
CA SER A 94 3.35 5.63 -1.60
C SER A 94 4.11 4.32 -1.38
N MET A 95 5.31 4.25 -1.96
CA MET A 95 6.23 3.13 -1.84
C MET A 95 7.63 3.67 -1.67
N GLN A 96 8.39 3.09 -0.73
CA GLN A 96 9.83 3.29 -0.66
C GLN A 96 10.51 2.10 -1.33
N LEU A 97 11.22 2.38 -2.42
CA LEU A 97 12.05 1.41 -3.13
C LEU A 97 13.32 1.08 -2.33
N LEU A 98 13.99 -0.02 -2.69
CA LEU A 98 15.22 -0.47 -2.04
C LEU A 98 16.38 0.53 -2.16
N ASP A 99 16.36 1.38 -3.19
CA ASP A 99 17.32 2.48 -3.36
C ASP A 99 16.99 3.72 -2.50
N GLY A 100 15.93 3.65 -1.69
CA GLY A 100 15.44 4.72 -0.83
C GLY A 100 14.53 5.72 -1.53
N HIS A 101 14.33 5.62 -2.85
CA HIS A 101 13.45 6.51 -3.59
C HIS A 101 11.98 6.30 -3.20
N ILE A 102 11.25 7.39 -3.00
CA ILE A 102 9.82 7.35 -2.68
C ILE A 102 9.00 7.64 -3.93
N VAL A 103 8.26 6.63 -4.37
CA VAL A 103 7.29 6.73 -5.46
C VAL A 103 5.89 6.94 -4.89
N THR A 104 5.07 7.74 -5.55
CA THR A 104 3.67 7.97 -5.16
C THR A 104 2.69 7.63 -6.29
N GLY A 105 1.45 7.33 -5.91
CA GLY A 105 0.33 7.08 -6.82
C GLY A 105 -0.96 7.67 -6.27
N SER A 106 -1.79 8.22 -7.15
CA SER A 106 -3.12 8.76 -6.83
C SER A 106 -4.17 8.09 -7.71
N ASN A 107 -5.37 7.85 -7.20
CA ASN A 107 -6.43 7.27 -8.01
C ASN A 107 -6.89 8.24 -9.13
N SER A 108 -7.51 7.65 -10.14
CA SER A 108 -8.13 8.35 -11.26
C SER A 108 -9.34 7.56 -11.73
N GLU A 109 -10.06 8.09 -12.71
CA GLU A 109 -11.13 7.36 -13.38
C GLU A 109 -10.69 5.98 -13.89
N LEU A 110 -9.43 5.86 -14.35
CA LEU A 110 -8.92 4.66 -15.01
C LEU A 110 -8.46 3.58 -14.03
N MET A 111 -7.93 3.95 -12.86
CA MET A 111 -7.25 3.00 -11.97
C MET A 111 -7.18 3.50 -10.53
N HIS A 112 -7.05 2.54 -9.61
CA HIS A 112 -6.83 2.80 -8.18
C HIS A 112 -5.46 3.43 -7.92
N ALA A 113 -5.32 4.01 -6.73
CA ALA A 113 -4.06 4.64 -6.31
C ALA A 113 -2.90 3.63 -6.25
N SER A 114 -3.17 2.45 -5.69
CA SER A 114 -2.29 1.28 -5.63
C SER A 114 -1.81 0.83 -7.02
N SER A 115 -2.71 0.74 -7.99
CA SER A 115 -2.40 0.41 -9.39
C SER A 115 -1.45 1.45 -10.01
N ALA A 116 -1.78 2.73 -9.83
CA ALA A 116 -0.92 3.82 -10.31
C ALA A 116 0.46 3.80 -9.65
N LEU A 117 0.53 3.47 -8.36
CA LEU A 117 1.78 3.32 -7.62
C LEU A 117 2.67 2.22 -8.20
N ILE A 118 2.12 1.02 -8.44
CA ILE A 118 2.89 -0.09 -9.03
C ILE A 118 3.43 0.31 -10.40
N LEU A 119 2.59 0.88 -11.27
CA LEU A 119 3.03 1.34 -12.59
C LEU A 119 4.11 2.42 -12.50
N ASN A 120 3.96 3.41 -11.62
CA ASN A 120 4.98 4.45 -11.42
C ASN A 120 6.30 3.86 -10.91
N ALA A 121 6.24 2.87 -10.01
CA ALA A 121 7.41 2.23 -9.43
C ALA A 121 8.20 1.44 -10.48
N VAL A 122 7.53 0.59 -11.27
CA VAL A 122 8.21 -0.16 -12.33
C VAL A 122 8.71 0.73 -13.46
N LYS A 123 8.03 1.84 -13.74
CA LYS A 123 8.51 2.85 -14.71
C LYS A 123 9.80 3.50 -14.22
N HIS A 124 9.85 3.89 -12.95
CA HIS A 124 11.05 4.45 -12.34
C HIS A 124 12.23 3.46 -12.44
N LEU A 125 12.02 2.22 -12.02
CA LEU A 125 13.06 1.17 -12.04
C LEU A 125 13.52 0.76 -13.45
N ALA A 126 12.66 0.96 -14.46
CA ALA A 126 12.98 0.69 -15.87
C ALA A 126 13.50 1.93 -16.62
N GLY A 127 13.59 3.09 -15.98
CA GLY A 127 13.97 4.35 -16.64
C GLY A 127 12.95 4.83 -17.68
N ILE A 128 11.68 4.45 -17.54
CA ILE A 128 10.61 4.79 -18.49
C ILE A 128 9.97 6.12 -18.08
N PRO A 129 9.88 7.12 -18.99
CA PRO A 129 9.24 8.39 -18.71
C PRO A 129 7.79 8.26 -18.25
N LYS A 130 7.35 9.15 -17.35
CA LYS A 130 6.03 9.09 -16.71
C LYS A 130 4.87 9.23 -17.72
N GLU A 131 5.13 9.80 -18.89
CA GLU A 131 4.16 10.07 -19.95
C GLU A 131 3.88 8.83 -20.81
N ILE A 132 4.73 7.81 -20.76
CA ILE A 132 4.56 6.59 -21.55
C ILE A 132 3.49 5.68 -20.94
N ASP A 133 2.39 5.50 -21.66
CA ASP A 133 1.34 4.55 -21.27
C ASP A 133 1.85 3.10 -21.43
N LEU A 134 1.92 2.35 -20.33
CA LEU A 134 2.31 0.92 -20.36
C LEU A 134 1.13 0.02 -20.76
N ILE A 135 -0.09 0.45 -20.45
CA ILE A 135 -1.33 -0.26 -20.78
C ILE A 135 -2.15 0.67 -21.67
N ALA A 136 -2.58 0.16 -22.83
CA ALA A 136 -3.36 0.95 -23.76
C ALA A 136 -4.70 1.38 -23.15
N LYS A 137 -5.10 2.64 -23.37
CA LYS A 137 -6.39 3.17 -22.90
C LYS A 137 -7.58 2.37 -23.42
N SER A 138 -7.48 1.76 -24.60
CA SER A 138 -8.50 0.86 -25.15
C SER A 138 -8.68 -0.39 -24.28
N THR A 139 -7.58 -1.03 -23.87
CA THR A 139 -7.61 -2.19 -22.95
C THR A 139 -8.27 -1.84 -21.63
N ILE A 140 -7.90 -0.69 -21.04
CA ILE A 140 -8.53 -0.20 -19.81
C ILE A 140 -10.03 -0.03 -20.02
N LYS A 141 -10.45 0.66 -21.10
CA LYS A 141 -11.88 0.84 -21.41
C LYS A 141 -12.63 -0.48 -21.58
N SER A 142 -12.04 -1.48 -22.22
CA SER A 142 -12.65 -2.81 -22.38
C SER A 142 -12.88 -3.51 -21.04
N ILE A 143 -11.93 -3.41 -20.11
CA ILE A 143 -12.10 -3.96 -18.75
C ILE A 143 -13.16 -3.19 -17.98
N ARG A 144 -13.19 -1.86 -18.11
CA ARG A 144 -14.24 -1.03 -17.50
C ARG A 144 -15.63 -1.39 -18.02
N HIS A 145 -15.76 -1.63 -19.32
CA HIS A 145 -17.02 -2.10 -19.93
C HIS A 145 -17.42 -3.47 -19.38
N LEU A 146 -16.48 -4.42 -19.29
CA LEU A 146 -16.73 -5.73 -18.68
C LEU A 146 -17.23 -5.57 -17.24
N LYS A 147 -16.53 -4.80 -16.39
CA LYS A 147 -16.92 -4.60 -14.99
C LYS A 147 -18.28 -3.93 -14.87
N LYS A 148 -18.53 -2.86 -15.62
CA LYS A 148 -19.73 -2.03 -15.48
C LYS A 148 -20.95 -2.62 -16.18
N ASP A 149 -20.83 -2.91 -17.46
CA ASP A 149 -21.97 -3.14 -18.35
C ASP A 149 -22.28 -4.63 -18.53
N VAL A 150 -21.31 -5.51 -18.27
CA VAL A 150 -21.47 -6.98 -18.38
C VAL A 150 -21.62 -7.65 -17.01
N LEU A 151 -20.80 -7.26 -16.04
CA LEU A 151 -20.81 -7.82 -14.68
C LEU A 151 -21.61 -6.98 -13.67
N ASN A 152 -22.18 -5.86 -14.11
CA ASN A 152 -22.99 -4.94 -13.29
C ASN A 152 -22.26 -4.45 -12.01
N GLY A 153 -20.93 -4.39 -12.07
CA GLY A 153 -20.07 -3.93 -10.99
C GLY A 153 -20.07 -2.42 -10.85
N ARG A 154 -20.06 -1.94 -9.60
CA ARG A 154 -20.01 -0.51 -9.27
C ARG A 154 -18.60 0.07 -9.41
N ARG A 155 -17.57 -0.72 -9.10
CA ARG A 155 -16.16 -0.30 -9.16
C ARG A 155 -15.63 -0.56 -10.55
N THR A 156 -15.47 0.51 -11.35
CA THR A 156 -15.03 0.35 -12.74
C THR A 156 -13.53 0.52 -12.90
N SER A 157 -12.87 1.31 -12.06
CA SER A 157 -11.41 1.53 -12.14
C SER A 157 -10.62 0.23 -11.94
N LEU A 158 -9.44 0.17 -12.57
CA LEU A 158 -8.56 -1.00 -12.47
C LEU A 158 -7.88 -1.10 -11.12
N ASP A 159 -8.00 -2.25 -10.47
CA ASP A 159 -7.24 -2.61 -9.27
C ASP A 159 -5.86 -3.20 -9.61
N VAL A 160 -5.04 -3.51 -8.60
CA VAL A 160 -3.67 -4.01 -8.80
C VAL A 160 -3.66 -5.36 -9.53
N GLU A 161 -4.57 -6.28 -9.20
CA GLU A 161 -4.60 -7.59 -9.83
C GLU A 161 -4.89 -7.49 -11.32
N GLU A 162 -5.90 -6.71 -11.70
CA GLU A 162 -6.21 -6.40 -13.10
C GLU A 162 -5.04 -5.69 -13.78
N THR A 163 -4.39 -4.74 -13.09
CA THR A 163 -3.25 -4.00 -13.62
C THR A 163 -2.07 -4.90 -13.95
N LEU A 164 -1.76 -5.88 -13.10
CA LEU A 164 -0.68 -6.84 -13.32
C LEU A 164 -0.97 -7.73 -14.53
N ILE A 165 -2.21 -8.21 -14.68
CA ILE A 165 -2.64 -8.98 -15.85
C ILE A 165 -2.53 -8.14 -17.13
N CYS A 166 -3.02 -6.89 -17.10
CA CYS A 166 -2.94 -5.98 -18.24
C CYS A 166 -1.49 -5.68 -18.65
N LEU A 167 -0.62 -5.47 -17.67
CA LEU A 167 0.80 -5.21 -17.91
C LEU A 167 1.46 -6.43 -18.57
N ALA A 168 1.16 -7.64 -18.09
CA ALA A 168 1.68 -8.88 -18.66
C ALA A 168 1.20 -9.09 -20.11
N MET A 169 -0.08 -8.81 -20.40
CA MET A 169 -0.61 -8.86 -21.76
C MET A 169 0.06 -7.80 -22.66
N SER A 170 0.25 -6.59 -22.15
CA SER A 170 0.87 -5.49 -22.90
C SER A 170 2.33 -5.80 -23.23
N ALA A 171 3.04 -6.51 -22.35
CA ALA A 171 4.44 -6.88 -22.55
C ALA A 171 4.70 -7.74 -23.80
N ALA A 172 3.69 -8.43 -24.35
CA ALA A 172 3.83 -9.18 -25.59
C ALA A 172 4.14 -8.29 -26.82
N ASN A 173 3.58 -7.08 -26.83
CA ASN A 173 3.63 -6.18 -28.01
C ASN A 173 4.13 -4.76 -27.68
N ASN A 174 4.47 -4.47 -26.43
CA ASN A 174 4.98 -3.18 -25.98
C ASN A 174 6.32 -3.38 -25.23
N PRO A 175 7.47 -3.02 -25.84
CA PRO A 175 8.78 -3.16 -25.22
C PRO A 175 8.92 -2.43 -23.87
N SER A 176 8.28 -1.26 -23.72
CA SER A 176 8.25 -0.52 -22.46
C SER A 176 7.47 -1.27 -21.38
N ALA A 177 6.33 -1.87 -21.74
CA ALA A 177 5.56 -2.71 -20.82
C ALA A 177 6.35 -3.97 -20.42
N LYS A 178 7.09 -4.57 -21.36
CA LYS A 178 7.97 -5.70 -21.06
C LYS A 178 9.10 -5.32 -20.10
N ALA A 179 9.78 -4.21 -20.37
CA ALA A 179 10.83 -3.70 -19.47
C ALA A 179 10.29 -3.41 -18.07
N ALA A 180 9.10 -2.83 -17.95
CA ALA A 180 8.42 -2.59 -16.68
C ALA A 180 8.03 -3.90 -15.96
N LEU A 181 7.46 -4.86 -16.69
CA LEU A 181 7.09 -6.17 -16.14
C LEU A 181 8.29 -6.88 -15.50
N ASP A 182 9.45 -6.81 -16.16
CA ASP A 182 10.69 -7.44 -15.69
C ASP A 182 11.26 -6.79 -14.41
N LYS A 183 10.77 -5.60 -14.02
CA LYS A 183 11.15 -4.92 -12.76
C LYS A 183 10.26 -5.26 -11.57
N LEU A 184 9.11 -5.91 -11.76
CA LEU A 184 8.23 -6.27 -10.64
C LEU A 184 8.93 -7.03 -9.50
N PRO A 185 9.86 -7.98 -9.74
CA PRO A 185 10.56 -8.68 -8.66
C PRO A 185 11.38 -7.77 -7.73
N LEU A 186 11.80 -6.61 -8.23
CA LEU A 186 12.58 -5.63 -7.44
C LEU A 186 11.72 -4.86 -6.43
N LEU A 187 10.39 -4.94 -6.54
CA LEU A 187 9.48 -4.33 -5.58
C LEU A 187 9.36 -5.14 -4.28
N LYS A 188 9.78 -6.41 -4.29
CA LYS A 188 9.66 -7.31 -3.14
C LYS A 188 10.23 -6.68 -1.87
N ASN A 189 9.49 -6.81 -0.77
CA ASN A 189 9.77 -6.26 0.56
C ASN A 189 9.80 -4.72 0.63
N SER A 190 9.35 -4.02 -0.40
CA SER A 190 9.22 -2.55 -0.32
C SER A 190 8.14 -2.16 0.67
N GLU A 191 8.39 -1.09 1.40
CA GLU A 191 7.44 -0.50 2.34
C GLU A 191 6.38 0.30 1.57
N VAL A 192 5.11 0.05 1.84
CA VAL A 192 3.97 0.69 1.17
C VAL A 192 2.99 1.25 2.19
N HIS A 193 2.40 2.40 1.88
CA HIS A 193 1.24 2.93 2.59
C HIS A 193 0.13 3.36 1.64
N LEU A 194 -1.11 3.06 2.01
CA LEU A 194 -2.33 3.47 1.29
C LEU A 194 -3.17 4.38 2.20
N THR A 195 -3.72 5.47 1.68
CA THR A 195 -4.61 6.34 2.48
C THR A 195 -6.05 5.80 2.63
N HIS A 196 -6.24 4.53 2.35
CA HIS A 196 -7.53 3.84 2.38
C HIS A 196 -7.30 2.32 2.53
N ILE A 197 -8.32 1.64 3.03
CA ILE A 197 -8.39 0.18 3.07
C ILE A 197 -8.46 -0.35 1.63
N PRO A 198 -7.53 -1.24 1.22
CA PRO A 198 -7.49 -1.76 -0.16
C PRO A 198 -8.71 -2.62 -0.48
N SER A 199 -9.10 -2.64 -1.76
CA SER A 199 -10.05 -3.64 -2.25
C SER A 199 -9.45 -5.05 -2.25
N SER A 200 -10.28 -6.08 -2.42
CA SER A 200 -9.81 -7.47 -2.54
C SER A 200 -8.82 -7.65 -3.71
N GLY A 201 -9.10 -7.08 -4.88
CA GLY A 201 -8.21 -7.11 -6.05
C GLY A 201 -6.88 -6.39 -5.80
N ASP A 202 -6.92 -5.24 -5.11
CA ASP A 202 -5.70 -4.55 -4.69
C ASP A 202 -4.88 -5.39 -3.73
N PHE A 203 -5.52 -5.91 -2.68
CA PHE A 203 -4.86 -6.70 -1.66
C PHE A 203 -4.23 -7.98 -2.23
N ASN A 204 -4.94 -8.67 -3.13
CA ASN A 204 -4.42 -9.85 -3.83
C ASN A 204 -3.18 -9.51 -4.66
N GLY A 205 -3.24 -8.43 -5.45
CA GLY A 205 -2.12 -7.98 -6.26
C GLY A 205 -0.90 -7.58 -5.42
N LEU A 206 -1.10 -6.76 -4.39
CA LEU A 206 -0.04 -6.31 -3.49
C LEU A 206 0.60 -7.48 -2.73
N ARG A 207 -0.19 -8.46 -2.28
CA ARG A 207 0.29 -9.68 -1.63
C ARG A 207 1.15 -10.52 -2.57
N LYS A 208 0.74 -10.70 -3.83
CA LYS A 208 1.52 -11.44 -4.84
C LYS A 208 2.89 -10.81 -5.11
N LEU A 209 3.00 -9.48 -4.95
CA LEU A 209 4.26 -8.75 -5.04
C LEU A 209 5.11 -8.79 -3.76
N ILE A 210 4.61 -9.39 -2.67
CA ILE A 210 5.31 -9.55 -1.39
C ILE A 210 5.75 -8.18 -0.84
N LEU A 211 4.79 -7.25 -0.73
CA LEU A 211 4.99 -5.89 -0.25
C LEU A 211 4.64 -5.77 1.24
N HIS A 212 5.34 -4.90 1.97
CA HIS A 212 4.98 -4.54 3.35
C HIS A 212 3.96 -3.41 3.34
N VAL A 213 2.68 -3.79 3.20
CA VAL A 213 1.58 -2.84 3.05
C VAL A 213 1.00 -2.43 4.40
N THR A 214 0.75 -1.13 4.53
CA THR A 214 -0.06 -0.53 5.61
C THR A 214 -1.14 0.34 4.98
N SER A 215 -2.24 0.57 5.69
CA SER A 215 -3.31 1.46 5.22
C SER A 215 -3.92 2.26 6.35
N ASP A 216 -4.41 3.45 6.04
CA ASP A 216 -5.31 4.18 6.93
C ASP A 216 -6.64 3.40 7.08
N PRO A 217 -7.27 3.44 8.27
CA PRO A 217 -8.56 2.78 8.53
C PRO A 217 -9.74 3.55 7.93
N VAL A 218 -9.68 3.86 6.64
CA VAL A 218 -10.65 4.66 5.90
C VAL A 218 -11.13 3.90 4.67
N PHE A 219 -12.45 3.79 4.48
CA PHE A 219 -13.01 3.15 3.29
C PHE A 219 -12.99 4.11 2.09
N PRO A 220 -12.65 3.63 0.87
CA PRO A 220 -12.64 4.43 -0.35
C PRO A 220 -14.06 4.55 -0.94
N SER A 221 -15.05 4.90 -0.12
CA SER A 221 -16.45 4.99 -0.52
C SER A 221 -17.22 6.00 0.32
N LYS A 222 -18.39 6.42 -0.17
CA LYS A 222 -19.38 7.14 0.65
C LYS A 222 -20.24 6.18 1.49
N ASN A 223 -20.30 4.88 1.11
CA ASN A 223 -21.13 3.86 1.76
C ASN A 223 -20.30 2.61 2.09
N LEU A 224 -20.49 2.08 3.30
CA LEU A 224 -19.75 0.94 3.85
C LEU A 224 -19.98 -0.40 3.10
N HIS A 225 -21.02 -0.49 2.26
CA HIS A 225 -21.49 -1.73 1.62
C HIS A 225 -21.18 -1.85 0.12
N ASP A 226 -20.25 -1.05 -0.43
CA ASP A 226 -19.92 -1.08 -1.86
C ASP A 226 -18.88 -2.16 -2.23
N GLU A 227 -18.94 -3.34 -1.59
CA GLU A 227 -18.15 -4.53 -1.98
C GLU A 227 -18.75 -5.23 -3.20
#